data_AF-A0A7J0HB03-F1
#
_entry.id   AF-A0A7J0HB03-F1
#
_cell.length_a   1.000
_cell.length_b   1.000
_cell.length_c   1.000
_cell.angle_alpha   90.00
_cell.angle_beta   90.00
_cell.angle_gamma   90.00
#
_symmetry.space_group_name_H-M   'P 1'
#
loop_
_entity.id
_entity.type
_entity.pdbx_description
1 polymer ?
#
loop_
_entity_poly.entity_id
_entity_poly.type
_entity_poly.pdbx_seq_one_letter_code
_entity_poly.pdbx_strand_id
1 'polypeptide(L)'
;MHFDSCGAMTHTAKFCTDRPRKVGAKWTDKKIAPDEKIETFELDCDGKRDRRNGYDATTFAHDGVSDDEDKEDDLKVDEARVDESKRMGFAKVEKSVRTTGGGSTRTVRNLRIWEDSAKYLLNLDINSAHYDPKTHSMREDPLPDMDPNEKFYAGDNQNRVSGQALEFKQLSIHAWEAFDKGHDVHMQTAPSKLNCFIRIIRSIRRN
;
A
#
# COMPACT_ATOMS: atom_id res chain seq x y z
N MET A 1 50.67 30.51 2.28
CA MET A 1 49.56 30.30 3.23
C MET A 1 49.41 31.62 3.98
N HIS A 2 48.32 32.36 3.78
CA HIS A 2 48.30 33.81 4.05
C HIS A 2 47.37 34.20 5.19
N PHE A 3 48.00 34.44 6.35
CA PHE A 3 47.48 34.88 7.65
C PHE A 3 47.07 36.38 7.70
N ASP A 4 46.80 36.99 6.54
CA ASP A 4 46.92 38.45 6.42
C ASP A 4 45.72 39.26 6.93
N SER A 5 44.50 38.70 6.90
CA SER A 5 43.25 39.42 7.24
C SER A 5 42.62 38.92 8.54
N CYS A 6 42.13 37.67 8.55
CA CYS A 6 41.41 37.04 9.66
C CYS A 6 42.27 36.05 10.47
N GLY A 7 43.41 35.65 9.93
CA GLY A 7 44.33 34.69 10.57
C GLY A 7 44.03 33.20 10.31
N ALA A 8 43.01 32.87 9.51
CA ALA A 8 42.78 31.50 9.05
C ALA A 8 43.77 31.10 7.94
N MET A 9 44.16 29.83 7.91
CA MET A 9 45.12 29.27 6.96
C MET A 9 44.45 28.60 5.75
N THR A 10 43.12 28.43 5.79
CA THR A 10 42.33 27.70 4.77
C THR A 10 42.06 28.49 3.51
N HIS A 11 42.10 29.82 3.56
CA HIS A 11 41.83 30.70 2.43
C HIS A 11 42.84 31.87 2.35
N THR A 12 42.80 32.62 1.26
CA THR A 12 43.62 33.83 1.09
C THR A 12 42.83 35.09 1.45
N ALA A 13 43.52 36.20 1.72
CA ALA A 13 42.89 37.47 2.13
C ALA A 13 41.80 38.00 1.18
N LYS A 14 41.81 37.61 -0.11
CA LYS A 14 40.80 38.02 -1.10
C LYS A 14 39.49 37.22 -0.99
N PHE A 15 39.55 35.97 -0.54
CA PHE A 15 38.40 35.09 -0.35
C PHE A 15 37.99 34.98 1.13
N CYS A 16 38.45 35.94 1.94
CA CYS A 16 38.13 36.04 3.35
C CYS A 16 36.65 36.40 3.53
N THR A 17 35.90 35.55 4.21
CA THR A 17 34.49 35.77 4.60
C THR A 17 34.35 36.87 5.65
N ASP A 18 35.40 37.07 6.43
CA ASP A 18 35.53 38.12 7.44
C ASP A 18 35.68 39.51 6.81
N ARG A 19 35.04 40.51 7.44
CA ARG A 19 35.06 41.90 6.96
C ARG A 19 36.50 42.44 6.86
N PRO A 20 36.91 43.05 5.73
CA PRO A 20 38.28 43.50 5.53
C PRO A 20 38.68 44.55 6.57
N ARG A 21 39.84 44.34 7.21
CA ARG A 21 40.34 45.18 8.30
C ARG A 21 41.35 46.20 7.75
N LYS A 22 41.35 47.41 8.31
CA LYS A 22 42.33 48.45 7.97
C LYS A 22 43.75 48.04 8.37
N VAL A 23 43.88 47.33 9.49
CA VAL A 23 45.11 46.67 9.94
C VAL A 23 44.79 45.19 10.14
N GLY A 24 45.48 44.33 9.38
CA GLY A 24 45.22 42.89 9.36
C GLY A 24 45.65 42.16 10.62
N ALA A 25 45.13 40.94 10.81
CA ALA A 25 45.48 40.08 11.94
C ALA A 25 46.99 39.81 12.03
N LYS A 26 47.70 39.75 10.90
CA LYS A 26 49.17 39.57 10.85
C LYS A 26 50.01 40.59 11.65
N TRP A 27 49.47 41.78 11.88
CA TRP A 27 50.17 42.87 12.60
C TRP A 27 49.61 43.12 13.99
N THR A 28 48.43 42.58 14.30
CA THR A 28 47.69 42.92 15.52
C THR A 28 47.44 41.72 16.41
N ASP A 29 47.66 40.48 15.94
CA ASP A 29 47.49 39.18 16.61
C ASP A 29 46.20 39.06 17.45
N LYS A 30 45.18 39.83 17.08
CA LYS A 30 43.92 39.96 17.80
C LYS A 30 42.78 39.48 16.91
N LYS A 31 41.88 38.68 17.50
CA LYS A 31 40.69 38.11 16.85
C LYS A 31 41.07 37.25 15.63
N ILE A 32 41.77 36.14 15.89
CA ILE A 32 42.12 35.10 14.92
C ILE A 32 40.90 34.20 14.72
N ALA A 33 40.48 34.01 13.46
CA ALA A 33 39.39 33.11 13.11
C ALA A 33 39.85 31.64 13.15
N PRO A 34 38.98 30.68 13.50
CA PRO A 34 39.30 29.26 13.41
C PRO A 34 39.42 28.81 11.95
N ASP A 35 40.18 27.74 11.71
CA ASP A 35 40.32 27.13 10.39
C ASP A 35 39.04 26.36 9.99
N GLU A 36 38.66 26.48 8.71
CA GLU A 36 37.50 25.81 8.10
C GLU A 36 37.81 24.36 7.71
N LYS A 37 36.80 23.48 7.73
CA LYS A 37 36.94 22.10 7.25
C LYS A 37 36.65 22.04 5.75
N ILE A 38 37.59 21.52 4.96
CA ILE A 38 37.45 21.35 3.51
C ILE A 38 37.06 19.89 3.27
N GLU A 39 35.80 19.65 2.90
CA GLU A 39 35.28 18.32 2.62
C GLU A 39 34.90 18.22 1.13
N THR A 40 35.30 17.12 0.48
CA THR A 40 34.92 16.82 -0.90
C THR A 40 34.04 15.57 -0.91
N PHE A 41 32.80 15.72 -1.36
CA PHE A 41 31.84 14.62 -1.48
C PHE A 41 31.55 14.32 -2.95
N GLU A 42 31.58 13.05 -3.31
CA GLU A 42 31.10 12.57 -4.60
C GLU A 42 29.61 12.23 -4.47
N LEU A 43 28.77 13.08 -5.03
CA LEU A 43 27.32 12.94 -5.02
C LEU A 43 26.78 12.78 -6.44
N ASP A 44 25.69 12.01 -6.55
CA ASP A 44 24.90 11.87 -7.78
C ASP A 44 24.22 13.19 -8.18
N CYS A 45 23.61 13.23 -9.37
CA CYS A 45 22.94 14.44 -9.86
C CYS A 45 21.84 14.94 -8.91
N ASP A 46 21.06 14.02 -8.37
CA ASP A 46 19.98 14.32 -7.42
C ASP A 46 20.55 14.72 -6.07
N GLY A 47 21.63 14.07 -5.60
CA GLY A 47 22.31 14.44 -4.35
C GLY A 47 22.91 15.85 -4.37
N LYS A 48 23.48 16.28 -5.51
CA LYS A 48 24.02 17.66 -5.66
C LYS A 48 22.95 18.74 -5.70
N ARG A 49 21.73 18.38 -6.11
CA ARG A 49 20.59 19.31 -6.24
C ARG A 49 19.56 19.14 -5.14
N ASP A 50 19.77 18.20 -4.23
CA ASP A 50 18.85 17.96 -3.14
C ASP A 50 18.78 19.20 -2.26
N ARG A 51 17.59 19.83 -2.24
CA ARG A 51 17.30 21.01 -1.44
C ARG A 51 17.48 20.73 0.05
N ARG A 52 17.36 19.47 0.46
CA ARG A 52 17.44 19.03 1.84
C ARG A 52 18.86 18.60 2.23
N ASN A 53 19.87 18.83 1.38
CA ASN A 53 21.25 18.53 1.73
C ASN A 53 21.70 19.35 2.95
N GLY A 54 22.28 18.69 3.96
CA GLY A 54 22.66 19.32 5.23
C GLY A 54 21.50 19.58 6.20
N TYR A 55 20.33 18.94 6.00
CA TYR A 55 19.22 19.05 6.93
C TYR A 55 19.46 18.32 8.24
N ASP A 56 19.25 19.03 9.33
CA ASP A 56 19.25 18.44 10.67
C ASP A 56 17.82 18.03 11.04
N ALA A 57 17.63 16.76 11.40
CA ALA A 57 16.34 16.25 11.83
C ALA A 57 15.79 16.97 13.08
N THR A 58 16.67 17.57 13.91
CA THR A 58 16.22 18.31 15.10
C THR A 58 15.56 19.65 14.76
N THR A 59 15.88 20.27 13.61
CA THR A 59 15.20 21.50 13.16
C THR A 59 13.73 21.29 12.84
N PHE A 60 13.32 20.06 12.50
CA PHE A 60 11.90 19.72 12.33
C PHE A 60 11.09 19.99 13.60
N ALA A 61 11.65 19.66 14.76
CA ALA A 61 11.00 19.88 16.05
C ALA A 61 11.04 21.35 16.50
N HIS A 62 12.05 22.11 16.05
CA HIS A 62 12.23 23.51 16.43
C HIS A 62 11.45 24.48 15.54
N ASP A 63 11.32 24.20 14.24
CA ASP A 63 10.64 25.05 13.26
C ASP A 63 9.10 24.89 13.29
N GLY A 64 8.55 24.41 14.40
CA GLY A 64 7.13 24.53 14.71
C GLY A 64 6.17 23.64 13.91
N VAL A 65 6.64 22.80 12.98
CA VAL A 65 5.73 21.96 12.18
C VAL A 65 4.91 21.02 13.06
N SER A 66 5.46 20.51 14.17
CA SER A 66 4.68 19.75 15.16
C SER A 66 3.86 20.64 16.09
N ASP A 67 4.42 21.79 16.49
CA ASP A 67 3.88 22.64 17.56
C ASP A 67 2.78 23.59 17.06
N ASP A 68 2.71 23.86 15.76
CA ASP A 68 1.64 24.60 15.08
C ASP A 68 0.44 23.69 14.77
N GLU A 69 0.67 22.40 14.45
CA GLU A 69 -0.42 21.41 14.31
C GLU A 69 -1.16 21.19 15.64
N ASP A 70 -0.43 21.04 16.75
CA ASP A 70 -1.02 20.87 18.08
C ASP A 70 -1.90 22.08 18.51
N LYS A 71 -1.55 23.30 18.07
CA LYS A 71 -2.34 24.52 18.35
C LYS A 71 -3.57 24.64 17.46
N GLU A 72 -3.50 24.18 16.20
CA GLU A 72 -4.67 24.15 15.31
C GLU A 72 -5.70 23.10 15.75
N ASP A 73 -5.26 21.97 16.28
CA ASP A 73 -6.12 20.90 16.76
C ASP A 73 -6.99 21.34 17.94
N ASP A 74 -6.41 22.09 18.88
CA ASP A 74 -7.11 22.62 20.06
C ASP A 74 -8.23 23.59 19.65
N LEU A 75 -7.99 24.42 18.61
CA LEU A 75 -9.00 25.34 18.06
C LEU A 75 -10.12 24.62 17.29
N LYS A 76 -9.84 23.44 16.72
CA LYS A 76 -10.76 22.67 15.88
C LYS A 76 -11.68 21.75 16.70
N VAL A 77 -11.21 21.27 17.85
CA VAL A 77 -12.01 20.50 18.82
C VAL A 77 -13.21 21.32 19.34
N ASP A 78 -13.03 22.62 19.53
CA ASP A 78 -14.09 23.52 20.00
C ASP A 78 -15.19 23.73 18.95
N GLU A 79 -14.83 23.77 17.67
CA GLU A 79 -15.79 23.98 16.57
C GLU A 79 -16.59 22.71 16.23
N ALA A 80 -15.98 21.52 16.37
CA ALA A 80 -16.64 20.23 16.14
C ALA A 80 -17.80 19.92 17.11
N ARG A 81 -17.71 20.40 18.37
CA ARG A 81 -18.79 20.23 19.37
C ARG A 81 -20.07 20.99 19.00
N VAL A 82 -20.00 21.97 18.10
CA VAL A 82 -21.14 22.80 17.69
C VAL A 82 -21.89 22.21 16.46
N ASP A 83 -21.26 21.35 15.66
CA ASP A 83 -21.85 20.81 14.39
C ASP A 83 -22.64 19.49 14.55
N GLU A 84 -22.44 18.75 15.65
CA GLU A 84 -23.07 17.43 15.83
C GLU A 84 -24.61 17.50 15.97
N SER A 85 -25.15 18.67 16.29
CA SER A 85 -26.60 18.92 16.39
C SER A 85 -27.32 18.98 15.02
N LYS A 86 -26.60 19.02 13.89
CA LYS A 86 -27.18 19.23 12.54
C LYS A 86 -27.08 18.02 11.61
N ARG A 87 -26.42 16.92 12.00
CA ARG A 87 -26.08 15.80 11.09
C ARG A 87 -27.15 14.72 10.92
N MET A 88 -28.27 14.76 11.65
CA MET A 88 -29.33 13.74 11.59
C MET A 88 -30.42 14.00 10.51
N GLY A 89 -30.18 14.89 9.53
CA GLY A 89 -31.17 15.35 8.57
C GLY A 89 -31.07 14.83 7.12
N PHE A 90 -30.34 13.74 6.85
CA PHE A 90 -30.02 13.30 5.47
C PHE A 90 -30.94 12.23 4.86
N ALA A 91 -32.11 11.96 5.45
CA ALA A 91 -32.97 10.85 5.03
C ALA A 91 -34.03 11.19 3.96
N LYS A 92 -34.10 12.43 3.43
CA LYS A 92 -35.12 12.77 2.42
C LYS A 92 -34.63 13.81 1.40
N VAL A 93 -34.04 13.33 0.32
CA VAL A 93 -33.88 14.12 -0.93
C VAL A 93 -34.88 13.56 -1.95
N GLU A 94 -36.11 14.07 -1.90
CA GLU A 94 -37.10 13.93 -2.98
C GLU A 94 -36.90 15.06 -4.00
N LYS A 95 -35.86 14.96 -4.83
CA LYS A 95 -35.86 15.51 -6.20
C LYS A 95 -34.60 15.08 -6.93
N SER A 96 -34.67 13.91 -7.55
CA SER A 96 -33.77 13.57 -8.65
C SER A 96 -34.18 14.38 -9.88
N VAL A 97 -33.41 15.40 -10.24
CA VAL A 97 -33.52 16.05 -11.55
C VAL A 97 -33.03 15.04 -12.58
N ARG A 98 -33.97 14.46 -13.35
CA ARG A 98 -33.67 13.59 -14.49
C ARG A 98 -33.22 14.47 -15.65
N THR A 99 -31.93 14.49 -15.95
CA THR A 99 -31.46 14.90 -17.28
C THR A 99 -31.86 13.83 -18.30
N THR A 100 -32.27 14.24 -19.49
CA THR A 100 -32.77 13.39 -20.61
C THR A 100 -31.77 12.36 -21.17
N GLY A 101 -30.59 12.23 -20.55
CA GLY A 101 -29.51 11.35 -21.00
C GLY A 101 -29.13 10.22 -20.04
N GLY A 102 -29.98 9.82 -19.09
CA GLY A 102 -29.88 8.52 -18.40
C GLY A 102 -28.55 8.17 -17.71
N GLY A 103 -27.64 9.12 -17.52
CA GLY A 103 -26.37 8.95 -16.83
C GLY A 103 -26.49 9.47 -15.41
N SER A 104 -26.33 8.60 -14.43
CA SER A 104 -26.22 8.98 -13.03
C SER A 104 -25.09 10.01 -12.88
N THR A 105 -25.42 11.27 -12.60
CA THR A 105 -24.50 12.34 -12.15
C THR A 105 -24.02 12.04 -10.72
N ARG A 106 -23.48 10.85 -10.49
CA ARG A 106 -22.89 10.48 -9.21
C ARG A 106 -21.41 10.82 -9.31
N THR A 107 -20.94 11.66 -8.38
CA THR A 107 -19.52 11.95 -8.18
C THR A 107 -18.72 10.65 -8.23
N VAL A 108 -17.57 10.66 -8.90
CA VAL A 108 -16.66 9.51 -9.01
C VAL A 108 -16.10 9.24 -7.61
N ARG A 109 -16.85 8.51 -6.78
CA ARG A 109 -16.31 7.93 -5.55
C ARG A 109 -15.36 6.82 -5.98
N ASN A 110 -14.25 6.65 -5.27
CA ASN A 110 -13.32 5.55 -5.52
C ASN A 110 -14.10 4.23 -5.55
N LEU A 111 -13.98 3.48 -6.65
CA LEU A 111 -14.73 2.23 -6.86
C LEU A 111 -14.25 1.10 -5.93
N ARG A 112 -13.04 1.23 -5.38
CA ARG A 112 -12.50 0.26 -4.43
C ARG A 112 -13.32 0.29 -3.14
N ILE A 113 -13.83 -0.88 -2.76
CA ILE A 113 -14.48 -1.10 -1.47
C ILE A 113 -13.39 -1.07 -0.39
N TRP A 114 -13.60 -0.25 0.65
CA TRP A 114 -12.61 -0.08 1.73
C TRP A 114 -12.55 -1.27 2.69
N GLU A 115 -13.68 -1.95 2.87
CA GLU A 115 -13.83 -3.12 3.76
C GLU A 115 -13.02 -4.33 3.26
N ASP A 116 -12.85 -4.45 1.94
CA ASP A 116 -12.13 -5.55 1.31
C ASP A 116 -10.62 -5.25 1.25
N SER A 117 -9.87 -5.99 2.08
CA SER A 117 -8.41 -6.00 2.02
C SER A 117 -7.91 -6.72 0.76
N ALA A 118 -6.81 -6.22 0.19
CA ALA A 118 -6.19 -6.86 -0.96
C ALA A 118 -5.44 -8.14 -0.53
N LYS A 119 -5.42 -9.18 -1.37
CA LYS A 119 -4.82 -10.49 -1.04
C LYS A 119 -3.36 -10.37 -0.55
N TYR A 120 -2.53 -9.58 -1.23
CA TYR A 120 -1.10 -9.39 -0.90
C TYR A 120 -0.86 -8.54 0.37
N LEU A 121 -1.90 -7.99 0.98
CA LEU A 121 -1.81 -7.27 2.26
C LEU A 121 -2.22 -8.16 3.44
N LEU A 122 -2.66 -9.40 3.19
CA LEU A 122 -3.03 -10.34 4.25
C LEU A 122 -1.79 -10.78 5.06
N ASN A 123 -0.66 -10.96 4.40
CA ASN A 123 0.63 -11.24 5.02
C ASN A 123 1.71 -10.40 4.34
N LEU A 124 2.44 -9.60 5.12
CA LEU A 124 3.50 -8.70 4.63
C LEU A 124 4.88 -9.37 4.60
N ASP A 125 4.99 -10.61 5.09
CA ASP A 125 6.23 -11.37 4.97
C ASP A 125 6.54 -11.68 3.50
N ILE A 126 7.80 -11.50 3.13
CA ILE A 126 8.33 -11.69 1.78
C ILE A 126 8.20 -13.16 1.36
N ASN A 127 8.32 -14.09 2.31
CA ASN A 127 8.25 -15.54 2.07
C ASN A 127 6.83 -16.12 2.22
N SER A 128 5.82 -15.27 2.27
CA SER A 128 4.42 -15.71 2.29
C SER A 128 3.95 -16.22 0.90
N ALA A 129 2.65 -16.51 0.77
CA ALA A 129 2.08 -17.00 -0.47
C ALA A 129 2.29 -16.01 -1.64
N HIS A 130 2.79 -16.52 -2.76
CA HIS A 130 3.06 -15.71 -3.94
C HIS A 130 1.76 -15.17 -4.58
N TYR A 131 1.69 -13.84 -4.72
CA TYR A 131 0.63 -13.12 -5.44
C TYR A 131 1.08 -12.75 -6.86
N ASP A 132 0.33 -13.15 -7.88
CA ASP A 132 0.55 -12.73 -9.26
C ASP A 132 -0.24 -11.43 -9.55
N PRO A 133 0.43 -10.27 -9.72
CA PRO A 133 -0.25 -9.00 -9.93
C PRO A 133 -0.95 -8.91 -11.30
N LYS A 134 -0.61 -9.77 -12.26
CA LYS A 134 -1.20 -9.73 -13.60
C LYS A 134 -2.57 -10.39 -13.63
N THR A 135 -2.70 -11.54 -12.97
CA THR A 135 -3.94 -12.31 -12.93
C THR A 135 -4.73 -12.09 -11.64
N HIS A 136 -4.20 -11.29 -10.70
CA HIS A 136 -4.79 -11.04 -9.39
C HIS A 136 -5.09 -12.33 -8.61
N SER A 137 -4.23 -13.34 -8.77
CA SER A 137 -4.41 -14.65 -8.14
C SER A 137 -3.32 -14.93 -7.11
N MET A 138 -3.74 -15.55 -6.01
CA MET A 138 -2.86 -16.05 -4.95
C MET A 138 -3.11 -17.54 -4.82
N ARG A 139 -2.11 -18.36 -5.12
CA ARG A 139 -2.31 -19.80 -5.24
C ARG A 139 -2.49 -20.46 -3.87
N GLU A 140 -1.54 -20.19 -2.98
CA GLU A 140 -1.44 -20.78 -1.66
C GLU A 140 -2.02 -19.85 -0.58
N ASP A 141 -2.15 -20.40 0.61
CA ASP A 141 -2.73 -19.70 1.75
C ASP A 141 -1.65 -18.81 2.38
N PRO A 142 -1.88 -17.51 2.53
CA PRO A 142 -0.89 -16.61 3.12
C PRO A 142 -0.68 -16.84 4.62
N LEU A 143 -1.62 -17.53 5.28
CA LEU A 143 -1.62 -17.84 6.72
C LEU A 143 -2.01 -19.32 6.93
N PRO A 144 -1.07 -20.27 6.76
CA PRO A 144 -1.38 -21.69 6.91
C PRO A 144 -1.71 -22.08 8.36
N ASP A 145 -1.04 -21.50 9.34
CA ASP A 145 -1.10 -21.94 10.75
C ASP A 145 -2.37 -21.50 11.52
N MET A 146 -3.10 -20.50 11.01
CA MET A 146 -4.33 -20.02 11.67
C MET A 146 -5.47 -21.05 11.57
N ASP A 147 -6.50 -20.92 12.40
CA ASP A 147 -7.69 -21.78 12.32
C ASP A 147 -8.51 -21.50 11.04
N PRO A 148 -9.00 -22.52 10.31
CA PRO A 148 -9.76 -22.33 9.07
C PRO A 148 -11.05 -21.51 9.18
N ASN A 149 -11.70 -21.46 10.34
CA ASN A 149 -12.98 -20.75 10.50
C ASN A 149 -12.80 -19.24 10.73
N GLU A 150 -11.64 -18.83 11.26
CA GLU A 150 -11.28 -17.42 11.46
C GLU A 150 -10.61 -16.81 10.22
N LYS A 151 -10.17 -17.64 9.27
CA LYS A 151 -9.55 -17.18 8.03
C LYS A 151 -10.59 -16.58 7.09
N PHE A 152 -10.36 -15.34 6.71
CA PHE A 152 -11.10 -14.70 5.62
C PHE A 152 -10.76 -15.29 4.23
N TYR A 153 -9.51 -15.75 4.05
CA TYR A 153 -9.02 -16.25 2.77
C TYR A 153 -8.07 -17.44 2.96
N ALA A 154 -8.40 -18.54 2.28
CA ALA A 154 -7.67 -19.81 2.32
C ALA A 154 -7.16 -20.20 0.92
N GLY A 155 -6.66 -19.21 0.15
CA GLY A 155 -6.04 -19.45 -1.15
C GLY A 155 -7.01 -19.73 -2.31
N ASP A 156 -6.56 -19.43 -3.54
CA ASP A 156 -7.36 -19.72 -4.74
C ASP A 156 -7.38 -21.23 -5.03
N ASN A 157 -6.34 -21.99 -4.63
CA ASN A 157 -6.31 -23.44 -4.85
C ASN A 157 -7.44 -24.16 -4.12
N GLN A 158 -7.68 -23.84 -2.85
CA GLN A 158 -8.76 -24.44 -2.06
C GLN A 158 -10.13 -24.20 -2.73
N ASN A 159 -10.38 -22.98 -3.19
CA ASN A 159 -11.60 -22.61 -3.88
C ASN A 159 -11.77 -23.30 -5.24
N ARG A 160 -10.68 -23.71 -5.91
CA ARG A 160 -10.72 -24.43 -7.19
C ARG A 160 -11.05 -25.91 -7.05
N VAL A 161 -10.73 -26.52 -5.91
CA VAL A 161 -10.99 -27.95 -5.67
C VAL A 161 -12.30 -28.21 -4.93
N SER A 162 -12.83 -27.20 -4.24
CA SER A 162 -14.02 -27.31 -3.40
C SER A 162 -15.34 -27.19 -4.17
N GLY A 163 -16.44 -27.53 -3.49
CA GLY A 163 -17.81 -27.39 -4.01
C GLY A 163 -18.17 -28.36 -5.14
N GLN A 164 -18.98 -27.87 -6.09
CA GLN A 164 -19.49 -28.66 -7.22
C GLN A 164 -18.38 -29.15 -8.16
N ALA A 165 -17.19 -28.54 -8.14
CA ALA A 165 -16.05 -28.99 -8.92
C ALA A 165 -15.60 -30.41 -8.51
N LEU A 166 -15.69 -30.74 -7.21
CA LEU A 166 -15.38 -32.06 -6.69
C LEU A 166 -16.41 -33.10 -7.16
N GLU A 167 -17.70 -32.77 -7.07
CA GLU A 167 -18.77 -33.63 -7.57
C GLU A 167 -18.63 -33.87 -9.08
N PHE A 168 -18.34 -32.83 -9.85
CA PHE A 168 -18.10 -32.91 -11.29
C PHE A 168 -16.90 -33.82 -11.62
N LYS A 169 -15.80 -33.74 -10.86
CA LYS A 169 -14.66 -34.66 -10.98
C LYS A 169 -15.08 -36.11 -10.70
N GLN A 170 -15.84 -36.35 -9.64
CA GLN A 170 -16.37 -37.69 -9.33
C GLN A 170 -17.28 -38.23 -10.44
N LEU A 171 -18.18 -37.40 -10.97
CA LEU A 171 -19.04 -37.75 -12.11
C LEU A 171 -18.21 -38.10 -13.35
N SER A 172 -17.13 -37.34 -13.61
CA SER A 172 -16.21 -37.61 -14.72
C SER A 172 -15.54 -38.97 -14.55
N ILE A 173 -15.02 -39.27 -13.36
CA ILE A 173 -14.40 -40.56 -13.04
C ILE A 173 -15.41 -41.70 -13.24
N HIS A 174 -16.63 -41.56 -12.74
CA HIS A 174 -17.67 -42.56 -12.91
C HIS A 174 -18.10 -42.77 -14.37
N ALA A 175 -18.09 -41.72 -15.20
CA ALA A 175 -18.35 -41.86 -16.63
C ALA A 175 -17.27 -42.74 -17.30
N TRP A 176 -16.00 -42.56 -16.92
CA TRP A 176 -14.89 -43.34 -17.45
C TRP A 176 -14.99 -44.80 -16.99
N GLU A 177 -15.26 -45.04 -15.71
CA GLU A 177 -15.49 -46.40 -15.18
C GLU A 177 -16.67 -47.11 -15.83
N ALA A 178 -17.75 -46.38 -16.15
CA ALA A 178 -18.92 -46.94 -16.82
C ALA A 178 -18.63 -47.25 -18.29
N PHE A 179 -17.83 -46.41 -18.95
CA PHE A 179 -17.35 -46.63 -20.31
C PHE A 179 -16.48 -47.87 -20.41
N ASP A 180 -15.54 -48.07 -19.48
CA ASP A 180 -14.70 -49.28 -19.42
C ASP A 180 -15.53 -50.56 -19.18
N LYS A 181 -16.68 -50.43 -18.51
CA LYS A 181 -17.65 -51.52 -18.33
C LYS A 181 -18.56 -51.75 -19.54
N GLY A 182 -18.46 -50.91 -20.58
CA GLY A 182 -19.24 -51.01 -21.81
C GLY A 182 -20.58 -50.26 -21.81
N HIS A 183 -20.84 -49.39 -20.83
CA HIS A 183 -22.02 -48.52 -20.83
C HIS A 183 -21.74 -47.21 -21.58
N ASP A 184 -22.58 -46.86 -22.56
CA ASP A 184 -22.48 -45.60 -23.32
C ASP A 184 -23.08 -44.42 -22.54
N VAL A 185 -22.30 -43.90 -21.60
CA VAL A 185 -22.65 -42.72 -20.80
C VAL A 185 -21.49 -41.72 -20.81
N HIS A 186 -21.66 -40.61 -21.53
CA HIS A 186 -20.67 -39.54 -21.62
C HIS A 186 -21.15 -38.28 -20.92
N MET A 187 -20.25 -37.65 -20.16
CA MET A 187 -20.58 -36.47 -19.36
C MET A 187 -20.99 -35.26 -20.19
N GLN A 188 -20.25 -34.95 -21.26
CA GLN A 188 -20.52 -33.75 -22.07
C GLN A 188 -21.68 -33.97 -23.06
N THR A 189 -21.84 -35.20 -23.55
CA THR A 189 -22.83 -35.53 -24.59
C THR A 189 -24.21 -35.75 -23.99
N ALA A 190 -24.28 -36.43 -22.84
CA ALA A 190 -25.53 -36.76 -22.17
C ALA A 190 -25.40 -36.66 -20.63
N PRO A 191 -25.23 -35.45 -20.08
CA PRO A 191 -25.02 -35.25 -18.64
C PRO A 191 -26.20 -35.73 -17.79
N SER A 192 -27.43 -35.56 -18.28
CA SER A 192 -28.64 -36.00 -17.57
C SER A 192 -28.74 -37.53 -17.45
N LYS A 193 -28.34 -38.26 -18.51
CA LYS A 193 -28.29 -39.73 -18.50
C LYS A 193 -27.25 -40.23 -17.50
N LEU A 194 -26.05 -39.67 -17.52
CA LEU A 194 -24.98 -40.00 -16.57
C LEU A 194 -25.40 -39.71 -15.13
N ASN A 195 -26.02 -38.55 -14.87
CA ASN A 195 -26.46 -38.19 -13.52
C ASN A 195 -27.58 -39.14 -13.02
N CYS A 196 -28.56 -39.47 -13.86
CA CYS A 196 -29.58 -40.48 -13.52
C CYS A 196 -28.93 -41.85 -13.23
N PHE A 197 -28.01 -42.29 -14.08
CA PHE A 197 -27.30 -43.56 -13.92
C PHE A 197 -26.55 -43.62 -12.59
N ILE A 198 -25.79 -42.58 -12.24
CA ILE A 198 -25.04 -42.51 -10.98
C ILE A 198 -25.99 -42.43 -9.77
N ARG A 199 -27.12 -41.73 -9.89
CA ARG A 199 -28.13 -41.68 -8.84
C ARG A 199 -28.78 -43.04 -8.60
N ILE A 200 -29.03 -43.82 -9.65
CA ILE A 200 -29.49 -45.22 -9.54
C ILE A 200 -28.43 -46.07 -8.83
N ILE A 201 -27.16 -45.99 -9.24
CA ILE A 201 -26.06 -46.75 -8.60
C ILE A 201 -25.93 -46.38 -7.12
N ARG A 202 -25.96 -45.08 -6.77
CA ARG A 202 -25.91 -44.60 -5.38
C ARG A 202 -27.09 -45.10 -4.56
N SER A 203 -28.28 -45.22 -5.17
CA SER A 203 -29.46 -45.78 -4.50
C SER A 203 -29.29 -47.28 -4.21
N ILE A 204 -28.72 -48.05 -5.15
CA ILE A 204 -28.49 -49.49 -4.98
C ILE A 204 -27.42 -49.75 -3.92
N ARG A 205 -26.35 -48.95 -3.87
CA ARG A 205 -25.23 -49.12 -2.92
C ARG A 205 -25.55 -48.72 -1.48
N ARG A 206 -26.64 -47.99 -1.25
CA ARG A 206 -27.08 -47.54 0.08
C ARG A 206 -28.03 -48.53 0.78
N ASN A 207 -28.63 -49.45 0.03
CA ASN A 207 -29.36 -50.62 0.56
C ASN A 207 -28.38 -51.77 0.76
#